data_AF-A0A7W7VCT1-F1
#
_entry.id   AF-A0A7W7VCT1-F1
#
_cell.length_a   1.000
_cell.length_b   1.000
_cell.length_c   1.000
_cell.angle_alpha   90.00
_cell.angle_beta   90.00
_cell.angle_gamma   90.00
#
_symmetry.space_group_name_H-M   'P 1'
#
loop_
_entity.id
_entity.type
_entity.pdbx_description
1 polymer ?
#
loop_
_entity_poly.entity_id
_entity_poly.type
_entity_poly.pdbx_seq_one_letter_code
_entity_poly.pdbx_strand_id
1 'polypeptide(L)'
;MAGGDVEVLDVAGHEVRITSPGKVFFPERGDTKLDLARYYLAVAEPLMAAMGGRPVMLQRFPNGVTGSSFFQKRVTPTKADPWLTTTKVSTPNGTVSDALVAVDLAHVLWAVNMGCLGFHVWPSTAADPDHADELRIDLDPSPGVTFPMIREAAAEIRTLLGSLGIACFPKTTGNRGLHLYVRLEPRWDGYQVRAAAVAMARELERLRPDLLTAAWWKEERGARVFIDFNQNAPHKTVFGAWSVRANPHGQVSTPFEWHELETIEPRSLTMATVPARVAEQGDPWAAMVPQSLEPLLAMSERDMASGLMDAPWPPVYPKMPNEPPRVAPSRARKEE
;
A
#
# COMPACT_ATOMS: atom_id res chain seq x y z
N MET A 1 -5.29 30.78 -28.09
CA MET A 1 -5.75 30.02 -26.91
C MET A 1 -6.91 29.15 -27.34
N ALA A 2 -6.66 27.90 -27.73
CA ALA A 2 -7.74 26.93 -27.92
C ALA A 2 -8.16 26.48 -26.52
N GLY A 3 -9.40 26.78 -26.11
CA GLY A 3 -9.95 26.24 -24.86
C GLY A 3 -9.90 24.72 -24.98
N GLY A 4 -9.01 24.08 -24.22
CA GLY A 4 -8.85 22.63 -24.28
C GLY A 4 -10.13 21.95 -23.81
N ASP A 5 -10.47 20.81 -24.41
CA ASP A 5 -11.63 20.02 -24.04
C ASP A 5 -11.66 19.76 -22.53
N VAL A 6 -12.85 19.87 -21.95
CA VAL A 6 -13.12 19.61 -20.53
C VAL A 6 -14.35 18.74 -20.44
N GLU A 7 -14.23 17.61 -19.73
CA GLU A 7 -15.36 16.81 -19.29
C GLU A 7 -15.69 17.21 -17.85
N VAL A 8 -16.97 17.38 -17.52
CA VAL A 8 -17.43 17.63 -16.14
C VAL A 8 -18.19 16.40 -15.66
N LEU A 9 -17.76 15.85 -14.52
CA LEU A 9 -18.37 14.69 -13.88
C LEU A 9 -19.05 15.13 -12.59
N ASP A 10 -20.34 14.83 -12.42
CA ASP A 10 -21.03 15.00 -11.13
C ASP A 10 -20.79 13.74 -10.28
N VAL A 11 -20.00 13.89 -9.24
CA VAL A 11 -19.54 12.77 -8.39
C VAL A 11 -19.57 13.20 -6.94
N ALA A 12 -20.23 12.41 -6.09
CA ALA A 12 -20.39 12.70 -4.66
C ALA A 12 -20.96 14.11 -4.36
N GLY A 13 -21.79 14.66 -5.27
CA GLY A 13 -22.35 16.01 -5.14
C GLY A 13 -21.39 17.14 -5.53
N HIS A 14 -20.31 16.83 -6.24
CA HIS A 14 -19.32 17.78 -6.72
C HIS A 14 -19.16 17.73 -8.24
N GLU A 15 -19.08 18.90 -8.87
CA GLU A 15 -18.68 19.03 -10.28
C GLU A 15 -17.16 18.92 -10.40
N VAL A 16 -16.67 17.74 -10.82
CA VAL A 16 -15.24 17.48 -11.03
C VAL A 16 -14.87 17.69 -12.49
N ARG A 17 -14.00 18.67 -12.75
CA ARG A 17 -13.51 18.99 -14.09
C ARG A 17 -12.33 18.10 -14.48
N ILE A 18 -12.46 17.31 -15.54
CA ILE A 18 -11.37 16.56 -16.18
C ILE A 18 -10.90 17.33 -17.41
N THR A 19 -9.76 18.01 -17.27
CA THR A 19 -9.15 18.82 -18.34
C THR A 19 -8.26 17.96 -19.23
N SER A 20 -8.25 18.24 -20.54
CA SER A 20 -7.54 17.41 -21.53
C SER A 20 -7.91 15.92 -21.41
N PRO A 21 -9.22 15.58 -21.48
CA PRO A 21 -9.71 14.23 -21.25
C PRO A 21 -9.06 13.21 -22.20
N GLY A 22 -8.84 13.58 -23.46
CA GLY A 22 -8.18 12.73 -24.47
C GLY A 22 -6.65 12.62 -24.33
N LYS A 23 -6.04 13.19 -23.29
CA LYS A 23 -4.59 13.05 -23.07
C LYS A 23 -4.25 11.60 -22.77
N VAL A 24 -3.43 10.97 -23.60
CA VAL A 24 -2.98 9.59 -23.42
C VAL A 24 -2.08 9.50 -22.19
N PHE A 25 -2.48 8.66 -21.23
CA PHE A 25 -1.68 8.37 -20.03
C PHE A 25 -0.95 7.03 -20.13
N PHE A 26 -1.49 6.07 -20.88
CA PHE A 26 -0.91 4.74 -21.07
C PHE A 26 -0.71 4.44 -22.56
N PRO A 27 0.43 4.86 -23.17
CA PRO A 27 0.63 4.81 -24.61
C PRO A 27 0.50 3.42 -25.24
N GLU A 28 0.94 2.36 -24.56
CA GLU A 28 0.86 0.99 -25.08
C GLU A 28 -0.58 0.46 -25.19
N ARG A 29 -1.52 1.07 -24.47
CA ARG A 29 -2.94 0.70 -24.47
C ARG A 29 -3.83 1.73 -25.16
N GLY A 30 -3.31 2.95 -25.37
CA GLY A 30 -4.09 4.08 -25.84
C GLY A 30 -5.01 4.71 -24.79
N ASP A 31 -4.99 4.22 -23.54
CA ASP A 31 -5.89 4.71 -22.49
C ASP A 31 -5.56 6.16 -22.12
N THR A 32 -6.62 6.96 -22.02
CA THR A 32 -6.58 8.39 -21.77
C THR A 32 -6.79 8.75 -20.30
N LYS A 33 -6.63 10.02 -19.97
CA LYS A 33 -7.00 10.58 -18.65
C LYS A 33 -8.47 10.30 -18.32
N LEU A 34 -9.36 10.44 -19.30
CA LEU A 34 -10.79 10.18 -19.08
C LEU A 34 -11.08 8.69 -18.84
N ASP A 35 -10.37 7.79 -19.53
CA ASP A 35 -10.50 6.35 -19.29
C ASP A 35 -10.06 5.96 -17.88
N LEU A 36 -8.99 6.59 -17.37
CA LEU A 36 -8.57 6.41 -15.98
C LEU A 36 -9.63 6.93 -14.99
N ALA A 37 -10.27 8.07 -15.27
CA ALA A 37 -11.36 8.58 -14.44
C ALA A 37 -12.57 7.62 -14.44
N ARG A 38 -12.92 7.07 -15.61
CA ARG A 38 -13.99 6.07 -15.76
C ARG A 38 -13.68 4.76 -15.05
N TYR A 39 -12.42 4.33 -15.06
CA TYR A 39 -11.98 3.19 -14.25
C TYR A 39 -12.29 3.40 -12.76
N TYR A 40 -11.90 4.55 -12.20
CA TYR A 40 -12.16 4.84 -10.78
C TYR A 40 -13.66 4.99 -10.46
N LEU A 41 -14.47 5.49 -11.40
CA LEU A 41 -15.93 5.45 -11.29
C LEU A 41 -16.46 4.01 -11.19
N ALA A 42 -15.93 3.10 -12.01
CA ALA A 42 -16.39 1.71 -12.04
C ALA A 42 -16.01 0.90 -10.80
N VAL A 43 -14.95 1.29 -10.08
CA VAL A 43 -14.50 0.62 -8.84
C VAL A 43 -14.73 1.47 -7.59
N ALA A 44 -15.61 2.47 -7.67
CA ALA A 44 -15.78 3.50 -6.65
C ALA A 44 -16.05 2.93 -5.25
N GLU A 45 -17.03 2.05 -5.13
CA GLU A 45 -17.44 1.46 -3.85
C GLU A 45 -16.30 0.69 -3.15
N PRO A 46 -15.67 -0.33 -3.77
CA PRO A 46 -14.57 -1.05 -3.13
C PRO A 46 -13.30 -0.20 -2.95
N LEU A 47 -13.05 0.77 -3.84
CA LEU A 47 -11.96 1.75 -3.66
C LEU A 47 -12.17 2.56 -2.37
N MET A 48 -13.38 3.09 -2.18
CA MET A 48 -13.69 3.94 -1.03
C MET A 48 -13.79 3.12 0.27
N ALA A 49 -14.21 1.86 0.21
CA ALA A 49 -14.13 0.95 1.37
C ALA A 49 -12.67 0.74 1.86
N ALA A 50 -11.71 0.69 0.93
CA ALA A 50 -10.30 0.50 1.26
C ALA A 50 -9.55 1.81 1.63
N MET A 51 -9.81 2.90 0.91
CA MET A 51 -9.03 4.14 0.98
C MET A 51 -9.77 5.30 1.67
N GLY A 52 -11.08 5.18 1.87
CA GLY A 52 -11.94 6.24 2.36
C GLY A 52 -11.51 6.81 3.71
N GLY A 53 -11.52 8.14 3.82
CA GLY A 53 -11.12 8.86 5.03
C GLY A 53 -9.61 8.84 5.30
N ARG A 54 -8.78 8.24 4.46
CA ARG A 54 -7.32 8.17 4.66
C ARG A 54 -6.59 9.33 3.98
N PRO A 55 -5.50 9.83 4.58
CA PRO A 55 -4.55 10.68 3.88
C PRO A 55 -3.87 9.91 2.74
N VAL A 56 -3.59 10.59 1.62
CA VAL A 56 -2.92 10.01 0.46
C VAL A 56 -1.78 10.89 -0.06
N MET A 57 -0.68 10.25 -0.42
CA MET A 57 0.46 10.88 -1.09
C MET A 57 0.32 10.57 -2.58
N LEU A 58 0.37 11.62 -3.38
CA LEU A 58 0.08 11.54 -4.80
C LEU A 58 1.38 11.36 -5.56
N GLN A 59 1.49 10.30 -6.35
CA GLN A 59 2.53 10.18 -7.37
C GLN A 59 1.95 10.67 -8.70
N ARG A 60 2.43 11.82 -9.16
CA ARG A 60 1.89 12.52 -10.33
C ARG A 60 2.76 12.32 -11.54
N PHE A 61 2.12 12.08 -12.67
CA PHE A 61 2.66 11.90 -14.01
C PHE A 61 1.88 12.83 -14.96
N PRO A 62 2.15 14.14 -14.96
CA PRO A 62 1.36 15.09 -15.75
C PRO A 62 1.33 14.76 -17.24
N ASN A 63 2.34 14.05 -17.74
CA ASN A 63 2.52 13.66 -19.14
C ASN A 63 2.40 12.14 -19.38
N GLY A 64 1.67 11.41 -18.51
CA GLY A 64 1.50 9.97 -18.63
C GLY A 64 2.69 9.16 -18.13
N VAL A 65 2.57 7.83 -18.18
CA VAL A 65 3.51 6.88 -17.54
C VAL A 65 4.93 6.90 -18.11
N THR A 66 5.12 7.40 -19.32
CA THR A 66 6.44 7.55 -19.96
C THR A 66 7.10 8.90 -19.65
N GLY A 67 6.37 9.83 -19.05
CA GLY A 67 6.85 11.15 -18.66
C GLY A 67 7.55 11.18 -17.30
N SER A 68 8.01 12.37 -16.90
CA SER A 68 8.54 12.58 -15.56
C SER A 68 7.46 12.43 -14.49
N SER A 69 7.89 11.98 -13.30
CA SER A 69 7.02 11.84 -12.15
C SER A 69 7.56 12.57 -10.93
N PHE A 70 6.66 12.92 -10.01
CA PHE A 70 7.03 13.45 -8.71
C PHE A 70 6.00 13.06 -7.66
N PHE A 71 6.45 13.00 -6.41
CA PHE A 71 5.59 12.79 -5.25
C PHE A 71 5.13 14.14 -4.71
N GLN A 72 3.83 14.27 -4.49
CA GLN A 72 3.21 15.43 -3.88
C GLN A 72 2.54 15.01 -2.57
N LYS A 73 3.02 15.58 -1.47
CA LYS A 73 2.40 15.46 -0.15
C LYS A 73 1.48 16.64 0.13
N ARG A 74 1.98 17.87 -0.03
CA ARG A 74 1.22 19.08 0.25
C ARG A 74 0.13 19.31 -0.79
N VAL A 75 -1.10 19.44 -0.34
CA VAL A 75 -2.26 19.87 -1.11
C VAL A 75 -2.84 21.12 -0.46
N THR A 76 -3.24 22.07 -1.29
CA THR A 76 -3.83 23.33 -0.83
C THR A 76 -5.08 23.56 -1.66
N PRO A 77 -6.28 23.47 -1.06
CA PRO A 77 -7.53 23.78 -1.73
C PRO A 77 -7.48 25.18 -2.35
N THR A 78 -8.01 25.31 -3.55
CA THR A 78 -8.10 26.55 -4.31
C THR A 78 -9.55 27.04 -4.34
N LYS A 79 -9.77 28.22 -4.92
CA LYS A 79 -11.14 28.73 -5.14
C LYS A 79 -11.97 27.84 -6.06
N ALA A 80 -11.32 27.04 -6.93
CA ALA A 80 -12.00 26.17 -7.89
C ALA A 80 -12.41 24.82 -7.29
N ASP A 81 -11.83 24.44 -6.16
CA ASP A 81 -12.01 23.15 -5.49
C ASP A 81 -12.05 23.32 -3.95
N PRO A 82 -12.95 24.20 -3.44
CA PRO A 82 -13.02 24.52 -2.01
C PRO A 82 -13.49 23.35 -1.14
N TRP A 83 -14.03 22.30 -1.76
CA TRP A 83 -14.53 21.08 -1.10
C TRP A 83 -13.42 20.08 -0.78
N LEU A 84 -12.19 20.29 -1.26
CA LEU A 84 -11.07 19.39 -0.96
C LEU A 84 -10.74 19.40 0.53
N THR A 85 -10.75 18.21 1.12
CA THR A 85 -10.34 18.00 2.50
C THR A 85 -8.86 17.62 2.60
N THR A 86 -8.16 18.22 3.55
CA THR A 86 -6.76 17.90 3.85
C THR A 86 -6.57 17.66 5.35
N THR A 87 -5.56 16.87 5.71
CA THR A 87 -5.13 16.70 7.10
C THR A 87 -3.62 16.78 7.25
N LYS A 88 -3.15 17.07 8.46
CA LYS A 88 -1.72 17.15 8.74
C LYS A 88 -1.11 15.75 8.80
N VAL A 89 -0.07 15.54 8.01
CA VAL A 89 0.82 14.38 8.10
C VAL A 89 2.24 14.85 8.36
N SER A 90 3.03 14.03 9.03
CA SER A 90 4.45 14.29 9.27
C SER A 90 5.32 13.21 8.62
N THR A 91 6.58 13.57 8.35
CA THR A 91 7.65 12.63 8.06
C THR A 91 8.36 12.20 9.34
N PRO A 92 9.18 11.12 9.31
CA PRO A 92 9.94 10.68 10.48
C PRO A 92 10.87 11.75 11.09
N ASN A 93 11.27 12.76 10.32
CA ASN A 93 12.07 13.90 10.81
C ASN A 93 11.21 15.11 11.26
N GLY A 94 9.90 14.94 11.42
CA GLY A 94 8.99 15.97 11.94
C GLY A 94 8.51 17.02 10.93
N THR A 95 8.83 16.89 9.63
CA THR A 95 8.33 17.85 8.62
C THR A 95 6.84 17.65 8.39
N VAL A 96 6.03 18.67 8.68
CA VAL A 96 4.57 18.64 8.54
C VAL A 96 4.12 19.10 7.14
N SER A 97 3.15 18.40 6.57
CA SER A 97 2.47 18.76 5.32
C SER A 97 0.98 18.49 5.44
N ASP A 98 0.16 19.32 4.78
CA ASP A 98 -1.28 19.06 4.66
C ASP A 98 -1.49 18.14 3.46
N ALA A 99 -1.84 16.87 3.70
CA ALA A 99 -2.09 15.87 2.67
C ALA A 99 -3.57 15.79 2.30
N LEU A 100 -3.86 15.45 1.05
CA LEU A 100 -5.23 15.18 0.60
C LEU A 100 -5.81 14.02 1.42
N VAL A 101 -7.06 14.17 1.86
CA VAL A 101 -7.85 13.07 2.42
C VAL A 101 -8.78 12.55 1.33
N ALA A 102 -8.77 11.24 1.08
CA ALA A 102 -9.71 10.60 0.15
C ALA A 102 -11.08 10.45 0.83
N VAL A 103 -11.81 11.56 1.02
CA VAL A 103 -13.12 11.56 1.70
C VAL A 103 -14.19 10.86 0.86
N ASP A 104 -14.17 11.11 -0.45
CA ASP A 104 -15.08 10.56 -1.43
C ASP A 104 -14.36 10.38 -2.78
N LEU A 105 -15.10 9.88 -3.77
CA LEU A 105 -14.55 9.67 -5.11
C LEU A 105 -14.20 10.97 -5.84
N ALA A 106 -14.85 12.10 -5.54
CA ALA A 106 -14.53 13.38 -6.17
C ALA A 106 -13.09 13.80 -5.83
N HIS A 107 -12.63 13.57 -4.60
CA HIS A 107 -11.25 13.82 -4.17
C HIS A 107 -10.23 12.99 -4.97
N VAL A 108 -10.56 11.72 -5.24
CA VAL A 108 -9.74 10.83 -6.07
C VAL A 108 -9.69 11.33 -7.51
N LEU A 109 -10.84 11.66 -8.10
CA LEU A 109 -10.92 12.14 -9.49
C LEU A 109 -10.26 13.51 -9.68
N TRP A 110 -10.28 14.38 -8.68
CA TRP A 110 -9.48 15.59 -8.67
C TRP A 110 -7.99 15.27 -8.77
N ALA A 111 -7.49 14.33 -7.97
CA ALA A 111 -6.10 13.93 -8.03
C ALA A 111 -5.74 13.31 -9.40
N VAL A 112 -6.63 12.49 -9.97
CA VAL A 112 -6.49 11.94 -11.33
C VAL A 112 -6.41 13.05 -12.39
N ASN A 113 -7.27 14.08 -12.29
CA ASN A 113 -7.22 15.24 -13.19
C ASN A 113 -5.87 15.96 -13.11
N MET A 114 -5.30 16.05 -11.91
CA MET A 114 -3.96 16.57 -11.64
C MET A 114 -2.83 15.65 -12.13
N GLY A 115 -3.16 14.51 -12.75
CA GLY A 115 -2.22 13.54 -13.28
C GLY A 115 -1.71 12.54 -12.25
N CYS A 116 -2.44 12.29 -11.16
CA CYS A 116 -2.08 11.25 -10.22
C CYS A 116 -2.34 9.86 -10.81
N LEU A 117 -1.28 9.05 -10.91
CA LEU A 117 -1.32 7.64 -11.33
C LEU A 117 -0.87 6.71 -10.20
N GLY A 118 -0.78 7.22 -8.97
CA GLY A 118 -0.31 6.43 -7.84
C GLY A 118 -0.75 7.03 -6.52
N PHE A 119 -1.65 6.34 -5.85
CA PHE A 119 -2.12 6.69 -4.52
C PHE A 119 -1.34 5.89 -3.48
N HIS A 120 -0.56 6.58 -2.65
CA HIS A 120 0.20 5.99 -1.55
C HIS A 120 -0.51 6.34 -0.25
N VAL A 121 -1.10 5.34 0.39
CA VAL A 121 -2.13 5.51 1.42
C VAL A 121 -1.51 5.34 2.81
N TRP A 122 -1.83 6.25 3.75
CA TRP A 122 -1.44 6.09 5.15
C TRP A 122 -2.19 4.93 5.82
N PRO A 123 -1.62 4.26 6.84
CA PRO A 123 -2.25 3.15 7.57
C PRO A 123 -3.25 3.60 8.63
N SER A 124 -3.47 4.90 8.77
CA SER A 124 -4.44 5.51 9.68
C SER A 124 -5.45 6.35 8.90
N THR A 125 -6.58 6.67 9.53
CA THR A 125 -7.57 7.60 8.96
C THR A 125 -7.23 9.03 9.37
N ALA A 126 -7.80 10.02 8.68
CA ALA A 126 -7.63 11.42 9.06
C ALA A 126 -8.33 11.76 10.40
N ALA A 127 -9.34 10.98 10.78
CA ALA A 127 -10.10 11.16 12.02
C ALA A 127 -9.34 10.64 13.25
N ASP A 128 -8.49 9.64 13.07
CA ASP A 128 -7.66 9.04 14.11
C ASP A 128 -6.25 8.78 13.56
N PRO A 129 -5.37 9.81 13.53
CA PRO A 129 -4.05 9.69 12.92
C PRO A 129 -3.05 8.90 13.77
N ASP A 130 -3.30 8.75 15.07
CA ASP A 130 -2.39 8.15 16.03
C ASP A 130 -2.45 6.62 16.04
N HIS A 131 -3.60 6.05 15.65
CA HIS A 131 -3.78 4.60 15.57
C HIS A 131 -3.78 4.12 14.12
N ALA A 132 -2.99 3.08 13.86
CA ALA A 132 -3.02 2.35 12.60
C ALA A 132 -4.10 1.27 12.68
N ASP A 133 -5.06 1.33 11.77
CA ASP A 133 -6.16 0.35 11.68
C ASP A 133 -5.87 -0.74 10.65
N GLU A 134 -4.64 -0.82 10.14
CA GLU A 134 -4.20 -1.85 9.19
C GLU A 134 -2.80 -2.37 9.51
N LEU A 135 -2.68 -3.68 9.68
CA LEU A 135 -1.39 -4.38 9.52
C LEU A 135 -1.22 -4.74 8.05
N ARG A 136 -0.10 -4.33 7.46
CA ARG A 136 0.21 -4.50 6.03
C ARG A 136 1.46 -5.33 5.87
N ILE A 137 1.36 -6.43 5.14
CA ILE A 137 2.44 -7.38 4.93
C ILE A 137 2.80 -7.33 3.45
N ASP A 138 4.05 -7.00 3.15
CA ASP A 138 4.54 -6.79 1.79
C ASP A 138 5.52 -7.91 1.40
N LEU A 139 5.16 -8.61 0.32
CA LEU A 139 5.89 -9.73 -0.25
C LEU A 139 6.32 -9.38 -1.67
N ASP A 140 7.51 -8.82 -1.79
CA ASP A 140 8.08 -8.40 -3.06
C ASP A 140 9.27 -9.29 -3.47
N PRO A 141 9.45 -9.57 -4.78
CA PRO A 141 10.55 -10.41 -5.23
C PRO A 141 11.90 -9.71 -5.12
N SER A 142 12.82 -10.37 -4.44
CA SER A 142 14.27 -10.13 -4.47
C SER A 142 14.93 -11.00 -5.56
N PRO A 143 16.21 -10.77 -5.91
CA PRO A 143 16.93 -11.66 -6.83
C PRO A 143 16.85 -13.12 -6.38
N GLY A 144 16.38 -14.01 -7.25
CA GLY A 144 16.19 -15.43 -6.96
C GLY A 144 14.81 -15.81 -6.42
N VAL A 145 13.95 -14.83 -6.08
CA VAL A 145 12.57 -15.07 -5.64
C VAL A 145 11.60 -15.00 -6.81
N THR A 146 10.78 -16.04 -6.97
CA THR A 146 9.77 -16.15 -8.03
C THR A 146 8.37 -15.86 -7.50
N PHE A 147 7.42 -15.57 -8.40
CA PHE A 147 6.02 -15.34 -7.99
C PHE A 147 5.36 -16.58 -7.34
N PRO A 148 5.61 -17.83 -7.78
CA PRO A 148 5.18 -19.02 -7.05
C PRO A 148 5.67 -19.06 -5.60
N MET A 149 6.93 -18.69 -5.33
CA MET A 149 7.44 -18.59 -3.95
C MET A 149 6.70 -17.52 -3.14
N ILE A 150 6.31 -16.41 -3.77
CA ILE A 150 5.51 -15.36 -3.12
C ILE A 150 4.09 -15.86 -2.78
N ARG A 151 3.47 -16.68 -3.63
CA ARG A 151 2.18 -17.30 -3.35
C ARG A 151 2.29 -18.28 -2.18
N GLU A 152 3.32 -19.13 -2.19
CA GLU A 152 3.59 -20.07 -1.10
C GLU A 152 3.80 -19.30 0.22
N ALA A 153 4.62 -18.25 0.21
CA ALA A 153 4.82 -17.36 1.35
C ALA A 153 3.51 -16.74 1.85
N ALA A 154 2.63 -16.29 0.95
CA ALA A 154 1.33 -15.75 1.31
C ALA A 154 0.40 -16.80 1.97
N ALA A 155 0.44 -18.04 1.51
CA ALA A 155 -0.29 -19.15 2.11
C ALA A 155 0.21 -19.51 3.52
N GLU A 156 1.53 -19.47 3.73
CA GLU A 156 2.15 -19.66 5.06
C GLU A 156 1.73 -18.55 6.04
N ILE A 157 1.73 -17.29 5.59
CA ILE A 157 1.25 -16.16 6.39
C ILE A 157 -0.22 -16.33 6.76
N ARG A 158 -1.08 -16.72 5.81
CA ARG A 158 -2.50 -17.00 6.07
C ARG A 158 -2.66 -18.09 7.12
N THR A 159 -1.87 -19.16 7.02
CA THR A 159 -1.92 -20.30 7.94
C THR A 159 -1.52 -19.88 9.35
N LEU A 160 -0.41 -19.14 9.50
CA LEU A 160 0.02 -18.62 10.80
C LEU A 160 -1.06 -17.69 11.40
N LEU A 161 -1.51 -16.67 10.65
CA LEU A 161 -2.52 -15.73 11.15
C LEU A 161 -3.84 -16.44 11.49
N GLY A 162 -4.29 -17.38 10.66
CA GLY A 162 -5.47 -18.20 10.92
C GLY A 162 -5.37 -19.01 12.21
N SER A 163 -4.18 -19.56 12.52
CA SER A 163 -3.93 -20.27 13.79
C SER A 163 -4.03 -19.36 15.03
N LEU A 164 -3.83 -18.06 14.83
CA LEU A 164 -3.97 -17.02 15.86
C LEU A 164 -5.39 -16.41 15.89
N GLY A 165 -6.31 -16.91 15.06
CA GLY A 165 -7.66 -16.37 14.92
C GLY A 165 -7.72 -15.03 14.16
N ILE A 166 -6.68 -14.70 13.38
CA ILE A 166 -6.59 -13.46 12.60
C ILE A 166 -6.81 -13.78 11.11
N ALA A 167 -7.83 -13.18 10.51
CA ALA A 167 -8.08 -13.19 9.07
C ALA A 167 -7.27 -12.08 8.38
N CYS A 168 -6.60 -12.44 7.29
CA CYS A 168 -5.94 -11.50 6.38
C CYS A 168 -6.51 -11.59 4.97
N PHE A 169 -6.33 -10.52 4.19
CA PHE A 169 -6.96 -10.32 2.90
C PHE A 169 -5.91 -9.95 1.85
N PRO A 170 -5.81 -10.70 0.74
CA PRO A 170 -4.74 -10.51 -0.22
C PRO A 170 -5.08 -9.49 -1.31
N LYS A 171 -4.05 -8.86 -1.84
CA LYS A 171 -4.10 -8.13 -3.11
C LYS A 171 -2.80 -8.30 -3.88
N THR A 172 -2.89 -8.29 -5.21
CA THR A 172 -1.69 -8.08 -6.03
C THR A 172 -1.19 -6.65 -5.84
N THR A 173 0.11 -6.43 -5.98
CA THR A 173 0.63 -5.05 -5.93
C THR A 173 0.36 -4.27 -7.22
N GLY A 174 -0.06 -4.95 -8.29
CA GLY A 174 -0.04 -4.42 -9.66
C GLY A 174 1.38 -4.29 -10.23
N ASN A 175 2.38 -4.87 -9.55
CA ASN A 175 3.75 -4.97 -10.01
C ASN A 175 4.22 -6.43 -10.00
N ARG A 176 5.07 -6.83 -9.04
CA ARG A 176 5.69 -8.17 -9.02
C ARG A 176 5.39 -8.99 -7.76
N GLY A 177 4.70 -8.41 -6.78
CA GLY A 177 4.52 -8.98 -5.45
C GLY A 177 3.05 -9.08 -5.03
N LEU A 178 2.85 -9.49 -3.78
CA LEU A 178 1.55 -9.53 -3.10
C LEU A 178 1.62 -8.68 -1.83
N HIS A 179 0.50 -8.05 -1.47
CA HIS A 179 0.30 -7.56 -0.11
C HIS A 179 -0.80 -8.35 0.58
N LEU A 180 -0.68 -8.52 1.89
CA LEU A 180 -1.72 -9.05 2.77
C LEU A 180 -2.10 -8.00 3.81
N TYR A 181 -3.39 -7.79 3.99
CA TYR A 181 -3.93 -6.78 4.89
C TYR A 181 -4.72 -7.44 6.01
N VAL A 182 -4.57 -6.93 7.23
CA VAL A 182 -5.45 -7.24 8.37
C VAL A 182 -6.05 -5.92 8.85
N ARG A 183 -7.37 -5.84 8.92
CA ARG A 183 -8.05 -4.71 9.58
C ARG A 183 -7.94 -4.88 11.09
N LEU A 184 -7.44 -3.85 11.74
CA LEU A 184 -7.22 -3.81 13.17
C LEU A 184 -8.31 -2.97 13.86
N GLU A 185 -8.60 -3.31 15.10
CA GLU A 185 -9.23 -2.34 16.01
C GLU A 185 -8.33 -1.10 16.14
N PRO A 186 -8.89 0.13 16.20
CA PRO A 186 -8.11 1.37 16.28
C PRO A 186 -7.56 1.58 17.70
N ARG A 187 -6.64 0.71 18.10
CA ARG A 187 -6.07 0.64 19.47
C ARG A 187 -4.55 0.74 19.49
N TRP A 188 -3.90 0.50 18.36
CA TRP A 188 -2.45 0.36 18.28
C TRP A 188 -1.83 1.45 17.40
N ASP A 189 -0.72 2.00 17.89
CA ASP A 189 0.08 2.92 17.08
C ASP A 189 0.94 2.16 16.05
N GLY A 190 1.57 2.90 15.13
CA GLY A 190 2.44 2.31 14.12
C GLY A 190 3.67 1.59 14.69
N TYR A 191 4.10 1.89 15.92
CA TYR A 191 5.22 1.20 16.56
C TYR A 191 4.81 -0.22 16.99
N GLN A 192 3.63 -0.35 17.61
CA GLN A 192 3.05 -1.63 18.01
C GLN A 192 2.70 -2.49 16.79
N VAL A 193 2.09 -1.90 15.75
CA VAL A 193 1.80 -2.63 14.50
C VAL A 193 3.08 -3.14 13.84
N ARG A 194 4.15 -2.34 13.81
CA ARG A 194 5.44 -2.82 13.32
C ARG A 194 6.04 -3.92 14.19
N ALA A 195 5.99 -3.80 15.52
CA ALA A 195 6.50 -4.83 16.43
C ALA A 195 5.81 -6.19 16.19
N ALA A 196 4.49 -6.18 16.04
CA ALA A 196 3.72 -7.36 15.64
C ALA A 196 4.17 -7.93 14.28
N ALA A 197 4.39 -7.07 13.28
CA ALA A 197 4.89 -7.50 11.96
C ALA A 197 6.29 -8.15 12.04
N VAL A 198 7.18 -7.62 12.89
CA VAL A 198 8.52 -8.19 13.13
C VAL A 198 8.42 -9.58 13.77
N ALA A 199 7.60 -9.73 14.81
CA ALA A 199 7.41 -11.01 15.50
C ALA A 199 6.83 -12.07 14.56
N MET A 200 5.83 -11.71 13.75
CA MET A 200 5.28 -12.58 12.72
C MET A 200 6.34 -13.00 11.70
N ALA A 201 7.15 -12.06 11.20
CA ALA A 201 8.20 -12.34 10.23
C ALA A 201 9.26 -13.32 10.77
N ARG A 202 9.66 -13.15 12.04
CA ARG A 202 10.61 -14.05 12.71
C ARG A 202 10.05 -15.45 12.90
N GLU A 203 8.79 -15.55 13.33
CA GLU A 203 8.15 -16.86 13.50
C GLU A 203 8.03 -17.60 12.17
N LEU A 204 7.66 -16.89 11.09
CA LEU A 204 7.61 -17.45 9.75
C LEU A 204 8.98 -17.88 9.22
N GLU A 205 10.04 -17.09 9.47
CA GLU A 205 11.41 -17.51 9.14
C GLU A 205 11.83 -18.74 9.96
N ARG A 206 11.39 -18.89 11.22
CA ARG A 206 11.67 -20.07 12.04
C ARG A 206 10.95 -21.32 11.52
N LEU A 207 9.70 -21.17 11.06
CA LEU A 207 8.89 -22.26 10.54
C LEU A 207 9.29 -22.69 9.13
N ARG A 208 9.64 -21.72 8.27
CA ARG A 208 9.99 -21.92 6.85
C ARG A 208 11.29 -21.20 6.49
N PRO A 209 12.44 -21.56 7.11
CA PRO A 209 13.72 -20.88 6.87
C PRO A 209 14.25 -21.07 5.44
N ASP A 210 13.74 -22.06 4.72
CA ASP A 210 14.00 -22.34 3.31
C ASP A 210 13.32 -21.34 2.36
N LEU A 211 12.21 -20.74 2.77
CA LEU A 211 11.35 -19.90 1.92
C LEU A 211 11.31 -18.44 2.38
N LEU A 212 11.22 -18.19 3.68
CA LEU A 212 10.93 -16.88 4.28
C LEU A 212 12.14 -16.32 5.02
N THR A 213 12.26 -14.99 5.07
CA THR A 213 13.28 -14.33 5.86
C THR A 213 12.84 -13.01 6.46
N ALA A 214 13.26 -12.75 7.71
CA ALA A 214 13.14 -11.45 8.38
C ALA A 214 14.44 -10.63 8.29
N ALA A 215 15.43 -11.08 7.50
CA ALA A 215 16.71 -10.40 7.38
C ALA A 215 16.57 -9.03 6.68
N TRP A 216 16.82 -7.96 7.43
CA TRP A 216 16.74 -6.59 6.90
C TRP A 216 17.73 -6.35 5.76
N TRP A 217 18.93 -6.90 5.87
CA TRP A 217 20.00 -6.70 4.89
C TRP A 217 19.82 -7.57 3.66
N LYS A 218 19.83 -6.95 2.48
CA LYS A 218 19.68 -7.68 1.20
C LYS A 218 20.69 -8.81 1.01
N GLU A 219 21.92 -8.63 1.50
CA GLU A 219 23.00 -9.63 1.40
C GLU A 219 22.74 -10.89 2.25
N GLU A 220 21.89 -10.82 3.27
CA GLU A 220 21.57 -11.94 4.16
C GLU A 220 20.30 -12.70 3.72
N ARG A 221 19.52 -12.13 2.81
CA ARG A 221 18.23 -12.71 2.38
C ARG A 221 18.42 -14.00 1.59
N GLY A 222 19.48 -14.10 0.80
CA GLY A 222 19.63 -15.18 -0.19
C GLY A 222 18.44 -15.21 -1.15
N ALA A 223 18.06 -16.41 -1.62
CA ALA A 223 16.90 -16.62 -2.48
C ALA A 223 15.62 -16.90 -1.67
N ARG A 224 15.32 -16.06 -0.67
CA ARG A 224 14.15 -16.20 0.22
C ARG A 224 13.26 -14.96 0.12
N VAL A 225 11.95 -15.17 0.28
CA VAL A 225 10.94 -14.11 0.30
C VAL A 225 11.11 -13.31 1.59
N PHE A 226 11.45 -12.04 1.44
CA PHE A 226 11.56 -11.11 2.56
C PHE A 226 10.19 -10.57 2.95
N ILE A 227 9.84 -10.68 4.22
CA ILE A 227 8.64 -10.05 4.78
C ILE A 227 9.03 -8.63 5.20
N ASP A 228 8.61 -7.61 4.42
CA ASP A 228 8.97 -6.21 4.72
C ASP A 228 8.13 -5.62 5.86
N PHE A 229 8.47 -6.01 7.08
CA PHE A 229 7.85 -5.50 8.31
C PHE A 229 7.94 -3.97 8.46
N ASN A 230 8.92 -3.32 7.81
CA ASN A 230 9.11 -1.87 7.90
C ASN A 230 8.09 -1.07 7.09
N GLN A 231 7.21 -1.72 6.32
CA GLN A 231 6.04 -1.06 5.73
C GLN A 231 5.01 -0.59 6.77
N ASN A 232 5.08 -1.15 7.99
CA ASN A 232 4.23 -0.75 9.12
C ASN A 232 4.87 0.32 10.01
N ALA A 233 6.09 0.77 9.70
CA ALA A 233 6.70 1.85 10.46
C ALA A 233 5.83 3.12 10.38
N PRO A 234 5.75 3.95 11.46
CA PRO A 234 4.98 5.18 11.45
C PRO A 234 5.30 6.07 10.24
N HIS A 235 4.30 6.75 9.71
CA HIS A 235 4.40 7.62 8.53
C HIS A 235 4.73 6.92 7.19
N LYS A 236 4.85 5.58 7.16
CA LYS A 236 4.93 4.85 5.88
C LYS A 236 3.60 4.88 5.17
N THR A 237 3.69 4.86 3.85
CA THR A 237 2.54 4.75 2.97
C THR A 237 2.73 3.52 2.10
N VAL A 238 1.62 2.86 1.79
CA VAL A 238 1.61 1.67 0.93
C VAL A 238 0.71 1.96 -0.26
N PHE A 239 1.07 1.42 -1.41
CA PHE A 239 0.30 1.61 -2.64
C PHE A 239 -1.13 1.05 -2.47
N GLY A 240 -2.13 1.91 -2.72
CA GLY A 240 -3.53 1.67 -2.42
C GLY A 240 -4.12 0.46 -3.13
N ALA A 241 -5.09 -0.20 -2.50
CA ALA A 241 -5.96 -1.16 -3.17
C ALA A 241 -6.77 -0.44 -4.26
N TRP A 242 -7.10 -1.16 -5.34
CA TRP A 242 -7.83 -0.68 -6.52
C TRP A 242 -7.17 0.48 -7.28
N SER A 243 -5.98 0.91 -6.87
CA SER A 243 -5.24 1.97 -7.56
C SER A 243 -4.53 1.43 -8.79
N VAL A 244 -4.63 2.14 -9.92
CA VAL A 244 -3.86 1.85 -11.14
C VAL A 244 -2.40 2.22 -10.92
N ARG A 245 -1.47 1.35 -11.30
CA ARG A 245 -0.03 1.57 -11.26
C ARG A 245 0.42 2.37 -12.47
N ALA A 246 1.40 3.24 -12.27
CA ALA A 246 2.07 3.96 -13.34
C ALA A 246 3.07 3.06 -14.10
N ASN A 247 2.55 2.05 -14.80
CA ASN A 247 3.30 1.23 -15.75
C ASN A 247 2.61 1.27 -17.13
N PRO A 248 3.31 0.92 -18.22
CA PRO A 248 2.76 1.03 -19.58
C PRO A 248 1.46 0.25 -19.82
N HIS A 249 1.21 -0.81 -19.04
CA HIS A 249 0.06 -1.69 -19.18
C HIS A 249 -1.12 -1.35 -18.25
N GLY A 250 -1.03 -0.28 -17.43
CA GLY A 250 -2.13 0.15 -16.56
C GLY A 250 -2.59 -0.94 -15.57
N GLN A 251 -1.65 -1.72 -15.02
CA GLN A 251 -1.99 -2.77 -14.06
C GLN A 251 -2.55 -2.18 -12.77
N VAL A 252 -3.39 -2.94 -12.07
CA VAL A 252 -4.08 -2.50 -10.86
C VAL A 252 -3.57 -3.28 -9.65
N SER A 253 -3.38 -2.58 -8.53
CA SER A 253 -3.18 -3.18 -7.21
C SER A 253 -4.50 -3.80 -6.74
N THR A 254 -4.75 -5.06 -7.08
CA THR A 254 -6.11 -5.64 -7.11
C THR A 254 -6.32 -6.62 -5.97
N PRO A 255 -7.25 -6.35 -5.04
CA PRO A 255 -7.79 -7.34 -4.11
C PRO A 255 -8.34 -8.58 -4.81
N PHE A 256 -8.17 -9.74 -4.18
CA PHE A 256 -8.68 -11.02 -4.69
C PHE A 256 -9.05 -11.95 -3.54
N GLU A 257 -9.84 -12.98 -3.85
CA GLU A 257 -10.25 -13.99 -2.89
C GLU A 257 -9.19 -15.06 -2.71
N TRP A 258 -9.10 -15.65 -1.51
CA TRP A 258 -8.06 -16.65 -1.22
C TRP A 258 -8.05 -17.86 -2.14
N HIS A 259 -9.21 -18.27 -2.67
CA HIS A 259 -9.30 -19.41 -3.59
C HIS A 259 -8.60 -19.14 -4.94
N GLU A 260 -8.30 -17.88 -5.25
CA GLU A 260 -7.65 -17.48 -6.51
C GLU A 260 -6.13 -17.43 -6.40
N LEU A 261 -5.55 -17.61 -5.21
CA LEU A 261 -4.11 -17.45 -4.98
C LEU A 261 -3.25 -18.25 -5.98
N GLU A 262 -3.67 -19.48 -6.30
CA GLU A 262 -2.94 -20.36 -7.22
C GLU A 262 -3.09 -20.00 -8.70
N THR A 263 -4.13 -19.24 -9.05
CA THR A 263 -4.47 -18.93 -10.44
C THR A 263 -4.34 -17.44 -10.79
N ILE A 264 -4.16 -16.57 -9.79
CA ILE A 264 -4.14 -15.11 -9.96
C ILE A 264 -2.96 -14.68 -10.85
N GLU A 265 -3.24 -14.02 -11.98
CA GLU A 265 -2.21 -13.51 -12.89
C GLU A 265 -2.14 -11.98 -12.80
N PRO A 266 -1.17 -11.40 -12.06
CA PRO A 266 -1.10 -9.95 -11.87
C PRO A 266 -1.00 -9.14 -13.16
N ARG A 267 -0.47 -9.70 -14.25
CA ARG A 267 -0.39 -9.01 -15.55
C ARG A 267 -1.76 -8.86 -16.23
N SER A 268 -2.71 -9.72 -15.91
CA SER A 268 -4.07 -9.68 -16.46
C SER A 268 -4.98 -8.65 -15.76
N LEU A 269 -4.58 -8.19 -14.57
CA LEU A 269 -5.36 -7.26 -13.74
C LEU A 269 -4.99 -5.82 -14.10
N THR A 270 -5.79 -5.21 -14.97
CA THR A 270 -5.56 -3.89 -15.55
C THR A 270 -6.80 -3.00 -15.41
N MET A 271 -6.65 -1.70 -15.63
CA MET A 271 -7.77 -0.77 -15.61
C MET A 271 -8.90 -1.10 -16.62
N ALA A 272 -8.63 -1.90 -17.66
CA ALA A 272 -9.66 -2.37 -18.58
C ALA A 272 -10.36 -3.67 -18.15
N THR A 273 -9.70 -4.52 -17.35
CA THR A 273 -10.22 -5.86 -17.01
C THR A 273 -10.85 -5.90 -15.62
N VAL A 274 -10.31 -5.12 -14.68
CA VAL A 274 -10.79 -5.09 -13.29
C VAL A 274 -12.25 -4.59 -13.15
N PRO A 275 -12.74 -3.59 -13.90
CA PRO A 275 -14.14 -3.15 -13.77
C PRO A 275 -15.16 -4.27 -13.97
N ALA A 276 -14.98 -5.11 -15.00
CA ALA A 276 -15.88 -6.23 -15.28
C ALA A 276 -15.85 -7.26 -14.13
N ARG A 277 -14.65 -7.52 -13.59
CA ARG A 277 -14.46 -8.41 -12.45
C ARG A 277 -15.16 -7.90 -11.19
N VAL A 278 -15.07 -6.60 -10.88
CA VAL A 278 -15.77 -6.00 -9.74
C VAL A 278 -17.29 -6.07 -9.95
N ALA A 279 -17.78 -5.80 -11.15
CA ALA A 279 -19.20 -5.89 -11.46
C ALA A 279 -19.77 -7.32 -11.31
N GLU A 280 -18.96 -8.34 -11.64
CA GLU A 280 -19.36 -9.75 -11.55
C GLU A 280 -19.21 -10.33 -10.13
N GLN A 281 -18.12 -9.99 -9.44
CA GLN A 281 -17.69 -10.68 -8.21
C GLN A 281 -17.85 -9.84 -6.94
N GLY A 282 -18.06 -8.52 -7.08
CA GLY A 282 -18.09 -7.59 -5.95
C GLY A 282 -16.70 -7.29 -5.38
N ASP A 283 -16.66 -6.88 -4.11
CA ASP A 283 -15.43 -6.60 -3.37
C ASP A 283 -14.92 -7.84 -2.61
N PRO A 284 -13.75 -8.41 -2.96
CA PRO A 284 -13.15 -9.52 -2.23
C PRO A 284 -12.79 -9.19 -0.77
N TRP A 285 -12.76 -7.90 -0.41
CA TRP A 285 -12.47 -7.45 0.94
C TRP A 285 -13.73 -7.07 1.74
N ALA A 286 -14.94 -7.30 1.21
CA ALA A 286 -16.20 -6.94 1.88
C ALA A 286 -16.38 -7.55 3.28
N ALA A 287 -15.79 -8.74 3.52
CA ALA A 287 -15.86 -9.44 4.80
C ALA A 287 -14.80 -8.98 5.82
N MET A 288 -13.97 -7.99 5.49
CA MET A 288 -12.92 -7.49 6.35
C MET A 288 -13.50 -6.72 7.55
N VAL A 289 -13.27 -7.24 8.75
CA VAL A 289 -13.71 -6.63 10.02
C VAL A 289 -12.51 -6.31 10.93
N PRO A 290 -12.61 -5.31 11.83
CA PRO A 290 -11.59 -5.05 12.84
C PRO A 290 -11.30 -6.25 13.74
N GLN A 291 -10.02 -6.52 13.97
CA GLN A 291 -9.52 -7.66 14.74
C GLN A 291 -8.45 -7.22 15.74
N SER A 292 -8.22 -8.05 16.76
CA SER A 292 -7.18 -7.79 17.76
C SER A 292 -5.78 -8.15 17.27
N LEU A 293 -4.81 -7.27 17.52
CA LEU A 293 -3.38 -7.49 17.25
C LEU A 293 -2.65 -8.20 18.42
N GLU A 294 -3.33 -8.37 19.56
CA GLU A 294 -2.74 -8.89 20.80
C GLU A 294 -1.98 -10.22 20.64
N PRO A 295 -2.44 -11.22 19.86
CA PRO A 295 -1.69 -12.47 19.71
C PRO A 295 -0.27 -12.26 19.14
N LEU A 296 -0.12 -11.33 18.18
CA LEU A 296 1.17 -11.00 17.58
C LEU A 296 2.01 -10.11 18.50
N LEU A 297 1.38 -9.21 19.26
CA LEU A 297 2.09 -8.42 20.28
C LEU A 297 2.64 -9.32 21.39
N ALA A 298 1.88 -10.31 21.83
CA ALA A 298 2.36 -11.30 22.80
C ALA A 298 3.55 -12.12 22.26
N MET A 299 3.61 -12.37 20.95
CA MET A 299 4.82 -12.95 20.32
C MET A 299 6.00 -11.97 20.40
N SER A 300 5.78 -10.70 20.06
CA SER A 300 6.82 -9.67 20.16
C SER A 300 7.35 -9.52 21.60
N GLU A 301 6.49 -9.57 22.60
CA GLU A 301 6.89 -9.50 24.01
C GLU A 301 7.75 -10.71 24.41
N ARG A 302 7.39 -11.91 23.95
CA ARG A 302 8.19 -13.13 24.19
C ARG A 302 9.57 -13.05 23.55
N ASP A 303 9.65 -12.57 22.30
CA ASP A 303 10.93 -12.35 21.61
C ASP A 303 11.83 -11.39 22.41
N MET A 304 11.28 -10.28 22.87
CA MET A 304 12.03 -9.29 23.65
C MET A 304 12.46 -9.86 25.02
N ALA A 305 11.57 -10.61 25.69
CA ALA A 305 11.87 -11.27 26.96
C ALA A 305 12.94 -12.38 26.82
N SER A 306 13.07 -13.01 25.65
CA SER A 306 14.15 -13.96 25.35
C SER A 306 15.48 -13.28 25.01
N GLY A 307 15.55 -11.95 25.04
CA GLY A 307 16.74 -11.17 24.74
C GLY A 307 16.95 -10.88 23.26
N LEU A 308 15.97 -11.12 22.39
CA LEU A 308 16.07 -10.67 21.00
C LEU A 308 15.99 -9.14 20.96
N MET A 309 16.89 -8.54 20.18
CA MET A 309 16.85 -7.10 19.90
C MET A 309 15.67 -6.75 18.99
N ASP A 310 15.30 -5.47 18.90
CA ASP A 310 14.37 -5.02 17.86
C ASP A 310 14.99 -5.25 16.46
N ALA A 311 14.16 -5.38 15.43
CA ALA A 311 14.65 -5.42 14.06
C ALA A 311 15.15 -4.03 13.63
N PRO A 312 16.15 -3.94 12.73
CA PRO A 312 16.63 -2.66 12.22
C PRO A 312 15.51 -1.80 11.62
N TRP A 313 15.52 -0.52 11.99
CA TRP A 313 14.65 0.48 11.40
C TRP A 313 15.30 1.09 10.16
N PRO A 314 14.49 1.60 9.19
CA PRO A 314 15.05 2.32 8.06
C PRO A 314 15.89 3.51 8.53
N PRO A 315 17.01 3.86 7.86
CA PRO A 315 17.95 4.88 8.34
C PRO A 315 17.35 6.27 8.61
N VAL A 316 16.21 6.58 8.00
CA VAL A 316 15.49 7.86 8.15
C VAL A 316 14.74 8.00 9.47
N TYR A 317 14.57 6.92 10.24
CA TYR A 317 13.94 6.96 11.57
C TYR A 317 14.97 7.24 12.66
N PRO A 318 14.59 7.85 13.80
CA PRO A 318 15.44 7.90 14.99
C PRO A 318 15.90 6.51 15.42
N LYS A 319 17.06 6.39 16.07
CA LYS A 319 17.51 5.11 16.64
C LYS A 319 16.59 4.71 17.79
N MET A 320 16.07 3.48 17.72
CA MET A 320 15.09 3.00 18.68
C MET A 320 15.76 2.27 19.86
N PRO A 321 15.11 2.22 21.03
CA PRO A 321 15.58 1.43 22.15
C PRO A 321 15.78 -0.04 21.76
N ASN A 322 16.85 -0.66 22.24
CA ASN A 322 17.19 -2.06 21.93
C ASN A 322 17.33 -2.37 20.42
N GLU A 323 17.64 -1.37 19.58
CA GLU A 323 17.89 -1.56 18.15
C GLU A 323 19.38 -1.88 17.87
N PRO A 324 19.69 -2.92 17.08
CA PRO A 324 21.05 -3.25 16.69
C PRO A 324 21.70 -2.14 15.85
N PRO A 325 23.03 -2.19 15.62
CA PRO A 325 23.67 -1.29 14.66
C PRO A 325 23.04 -1.39 13.27
N ARG A 326 22.80 -0.24 12.64
CA ARG A 326 22.25 -0.14 11.27
C ARG A 326 23.34 -0.23 10.20
N VAL A 327 24.50 -0.81 10.50
CA VAL A 327 25.60 -0.97 9.55
C VAL A 327 25.48 -2.33 8.88
N ALA A 328 25.62 -2.38 7.56
CA ALA A 328 25.56 -3.64 6.82
C ALA A 328 26.64 -4.60 7.34
N PRO A 329 26.36 -5.90 7.49
CA PRO A 329 27.33 -6.88 7.98
C PRO A 329 28.67 -6.82 7.23
N SER A 330 28.63 -6.70 5.90
CA SER A 330 29.82 -6.54 5.04
C SER A 330 30.64 -5.28 5.31
N ARG A 331 30.04 -4.23 5.87
CA ARG A 331 30.72 -2.98 6.29
C ARG A 331 31.16 -3.02 7.74
N ALA A 332 30.42 -3.68 8.62
CA ALA A 332 30.79 -3.86 10.02
C ALA A 332 32.03 -4.75 10.19
N ARG A 333 32.24 -5.72 9.28
CA ARG A 333 33.44 -6.58 9.25
C ARG A 333 34.73 -5.87 8.80
N LYS A 334 34.68 -4.59 8.40
CA LYS A 334 35.85 -3.83 7.91
C LYS A 334 36.50 -2.93 8.98
N GLU A 335 36.04 -3.00 10.23
CA GLU A 335 36.75 -2.41 11.36
C GLU A 335 37.83 -3.40 11.84
N GLU A 336 38.92 -3.53 11.07
CA GLU A 336 40.21 -4.09 11.49
C GLU A 336 41.34 -3.13 11.13
#